data_AF-A0A1M5DCU7-F1
#
_entry.id   AF-A0A1M5DCU7-F1
#
_cell.length_a   1.000
_cell.length_b   1.000
_cell.length_c   1.000
_cell.angle_alpha   90.00
_cell.angle_beta   90.00
_cell.angle_gamma   90.00
#
_symmetry.space_group_name_H-M   'P 1'
#
loop_
_entity.id
_entity.type
_entity.pdbx_description
1 polymer ?
#
loop_
_entity_poly.entity_id
_entity_poly.type
_entity_poly.pdbx_seq_one_letter_code
_entity_poly.pdbx_strand_id
1 'polypeptide(L)'
;MNLKYIFILLTAVNLSAQQISGKILSEKNQPIIDARIGVENDDRGDVTDSEGKYLIDISGLDKNKILKVDVNGYEPFQMKISDFEALSTYDVLLKEKTLTIENVNIVPKKYVQKNFGTKNSTRSYCGYNSEDVVKIFREYAIKIKNKRRLKIKKINLDLAYYDIEQPVSLIFDIQNSAGEFPGESIMNETLKLIITKEDIQNNTVSFDLNDKNIWLNGDFFISVRASEDFKGKLFLGGNIFAFSKNTYYRNYFGEWNKYSVGEPSINVDVLIEK
;
A
#
# COMPACT_ATOMS: atom_id res chain seq x y z
N MET A 1 33.31 59.38 0.26
CA MET A 1 32.55 58.37 -0.52
C MET A 1 33.47 57.18 -0.73
N ASN A 2 33.31 56.09 0.03
CA ASN A 2 34.12 54.87 -0.14
C ASN A 2 33.21 53.65 0.08
N LEU A 3 32.60 53.18 -1.00
CA LEU A 3 31.80 51.96 -1.04
C LEU A 3 32.80 50.78 -1.19
N LYS A 4 33.11 50.09 -0.08
CA LYS A 4 33.92 48.87 -0.13
C LYS A 4 33.03 47.73 -0.62
N TYR A 5 33.36 47.20 -1.79
CA TYR A 5 32.70 46.09 -2.45
C TYR A 5 32.59 44.85 -1.54
N ILE A 6 31.37 44.38 -1.30
CA ILE A 6 31.08 43.06 -0.75
C ILE A 6 31.18 42.06 -1.91
N PHE A 7 32.14 41.14 -1.81
CA PHE A 7 32.31 40.03 -2.73
C PHE A 7 31.42 38.87 -2.22
N ILE A 8 30.25 38.66 -2.83
CA ILE A 8 29.40 37.51 -2.54
C ILE A 8 30.01 36.31 -3.27
N LEU A 9 30.65 35.42 -2.50
CA LEU A 9 31.12 34.13 -2.98
C LEU A 9 29.89 33.22 -3.19
N LEU A 10 29.41 33.10 -4.44
CA LEU A 10 28.45 32.07 -4.81
C LEU A 10 29.16 30.71 -4.78
N THR A 11 29.11 30.01 -3.66
CA THR A 11 29.43 28.59 -3.62
C THR A 11 28.31 27.84 -4.32
N ALA A 12 28.58 27.34 -5.53
CA ALA A 12 27.73 26.36 -6.18
C ALA A 12 27.78 25.07 -5.37
N VAL A 13 26.81 24.89 -4.46
CA VAL A 13 26.51 23.58 -3.90
C VAL A 13 25.97 22.72 -5.04
N ASN A 14 26.81 21.81 -5.54
CA ASN A 14 26.38 20.74 -6.42
C ASN A 14 25.49 19.81 -5.59
N LEU A 15 24.19 20.09 -5.55
CA LEU A 15 23.20 19.10 -5.17
C LEU A 15 23.14 18.09 -6.32
N SER A 16 23.96 17.06 -6.25
CA SER A 16 23.83 15.91 -7.16
C SER A 16 22.54 15.19 -6.81
N ALA A 17 21.54 15.33 -7.67
CA ALA A 17 20.40 14.42 -7.67
C ALA A 17 20.92 13.03 -8.06
N GLN A 18 20.90 12.08 -7.12
CA GLN A 18 21.25 10.69 -7.31
C GLN A 18 19.96 9.88 -7.55
N GLN A 19 19.54 9.89 -8.81
CA GLN A 19 18.50 8.97 -9.29
C GLN A 19 19.15 7.65 -9.69
N ILE A 20 18.62 6.55 -9.16
CA ILE A 20 19.02 5.19 -9.53
C ILE A 20 17.87 4.53 -10.28
N SER A 21 18.20 3.90 -11.41
CA SER A 21 17.28 3.06 -12.15
C SER A 21 17.81 1.65 -12.29
N GLY A 22 16.89 0.70 -12.35
CA GLY A 22 17.16 -0.73 -12.47
C GLY A 22 15.88 -1.50 -12.79
N LYS A 23 15.97 -2.82 -12.74
CA LYS A 23 14.81 -3.71 -12.88
C LYS A 23 14.62 -4.58 -11.65
N ILE A 24 13.37 -4.93 -11.36
CA ILE A 24 13.03 -5.93 -10.36
C ILE A 24 12.54 -7.17 -11.11
N LEU A 25 13.26 -8.28 -10.91
CA LEU A 25 13.04 -9.53 -11.64
C LEU A 25 12.84 -10.68 -10.66
N SER A 26 12.17 -11.73 -11.10
CA SER A 26 12.16 -13.01 -10.38
C SER A 26 13.48 -13.76 -10.58
N GLU A 27 13.72 -14.81 -9.79
CA GLU A 27 14.85 -15.74 -10.00
C GLU A 27 14.87 -16.39 -11.41
N LYS A 28 13.74 -16.35 -12.13
CA LYS A 28 13.61 -16.81 -13.53
C LYS A 28 13.85 -15.68 -14.55
N ASN A 29 14.38 -14.53 -14.12
CA ASN A 29 14.61 -13.33 -14.92
C ASN A 29 13.35 -12.77 -15.59
N GLN A 30 12.17 -12.99 -15.00
CA GLN A 30 10.94 -12.39 -15.48
C GLN A 30 10.70 -11.06 -14.77
N PRO A 31 10.27 -10.00 -15.49
CA PRO A 31 9.96 -8.71 -14.87
C PRO A 31 8.82 -8.86 -13.86
N ILE A 32 8.99 -8.25 -12.69
CA ILE A 32 7.95 -8.20 -11.66
C ILE A 32 7.28 -6.83 -11.74
N ILE A 33 5.97 -6.83 -11.93
CA ILE A 33 5.13 -5.65 -12.05
C ILE A 33 4.57 -5.29 -10.66
N ASP A 34 4.29 -4.01 -10.41
CA ASP A 34 3.75 -3.47 -9.15
C ASP A 34 4.62 -3.65 -7.90
N ALA A 35 5.89 -4.04 -8.06
CA ALA A 35 6.83 -4.10 -6.96
C ALA A 35 7.18 -2.70 -6.48
N ARG A 36 7.07 -2.48 -5.18
CA ARG A 36 7.44 -1.20 -4.55
C ARG A 36 8.91 -1.24 -4.19
N ILE A 37 9.64 -0.21 -4.59
CA ILE A 37 10.98 0.10 -4.10
C ILE A 37 10.92 1.40 -3.30
N GLY A 38 11.68 1.50 -2.22
CA GLY A 38 11.71 2.69 -1.39
C GLY A 38 12.64 2.52 -0.21
N VAL A 39 12.64 3.49 0.70
CA VAL A 39 13.55 3.49 1.84
C VAL A 39 12.76 3.37 3.14
N GLU A 40 13.21 2.51 4.04
CA GLU A 40 12.55 2.27 5.32
C GLU A 40 12.41 3.56 6.12
N ASN A 41 11.19 3.81 6.61
CA ASN A 41 10.79 5.01 7.33
C ASN A 41 11.04 6.31 6.52
N ASP A 42 10.85 6.24 5.21
CA ASP A 42 10.98 7.36 4.27
C ASP A 42 9.82 7.32 3.26
N ASP A 43 9.39 8.49 2.80
CA ASP A 43 8.28 8.64 1.85
C ASP A 43 8.73 8.65 0.39
N ARG A 44 10.03 8.47 0.13
CA ARG A 44 10.57 8.28 -1.22
C ARG A 44 10.52 6.82 -1.64
N GLY A 45 10.01 6.61 -2.84
CA GLY A 45 9.93 5.31 -3.48
C GLY A 45 9.46 5.42 -4.91
N ASP A 46 9.26 4.25 -5.51
CA ASP A 46 8.71 4.07 -6.85
C ASP A 46 8.02 2.70 -6.95
N VAL A 47 7.23 2.51 -8.00
CA VAL A 47 6.59 1.24 -8.35
C VAL A 47 7.03 0.81 -9.74
N THR A 48 7.37 -0.47 -9.87
CA THR A 48 7.82 -1.00 -11.16
C THR A 48 6.74 -0.98 -12.24
N ASP A 49 7.14 -0.62 -13.46
CA ASP A 49 6.31 -0.67 -14.65
C ASP A 49 6.09 -2.11 -15.20
N SER A 50 5.49 -2.22 -16.39
CA SER A 50 5.22 -3.50 -17.06
C SER A 50 6.49 -4.25 -17.52
N GLU A 51 7.63 -3.57 -17.59
CA GLU A 51 8.95 -4.15 -17.88
C GLU A 51 9.77 -4.39 -16.60
N GLY A 52 9.17 -4.19 -15.43
CA GLY A 52 9.81 -4.33 -14.12
C GLY A 52 10.77 -3.20 -13.79
N LYS A 53 10.77 -2.09 -14.54
CA LYS A 53 11.72 -0.98 -14.35
C LYS A 53 11.25 -0.06 -13.25
N TYR A 54 12.19 0.50 -12.52
CA TYR A 54 11.96 1.55 -11.52
C TYR A 54 12.99 2.67 -11.66
N LEU A 55 12.68 3.81 -11.03
CA LEU A 55 13.51 4.99 -10.87
C LEU A 55 13.31 5.59 -9.47
N ILE A 56 14.31 5.47 -8.60
CA ILE A 56 14.26 6.01 -7.22
C ILE A 56 15.27 7.13 -7.03
N ASP A 57 14.83 8.22 -6.40
CA ASP A 57 15.71 9.28 -5.93
C ASP A 57 16.14 9.03 -4.48
N ILE A 58 17.44 8.78 -4.30
CA ILE A 58 18.05 8.56 -2.98
C ILE A 58 18.97 9.70 -2.54
N SER A 59 18.86 10.86 -3.19
CA SER A 59 19.67 12.04 -2.88
C SER A 59 19.50 12.49 -1.44
N GLY A 60 20.62 12.78 -0.78
CA GLY A 60 20.62 13.32 0.58
C GLY A 60 20.08 12.35 1.65
N LEU A 61 19.83 11.08 1.31
CA LEU A 61 19.52 10.06 2.29
C LEU A 61 20.75 9.65 3.09
N ASP A 62 20.53 9.32 4.36
CA ASP A 62 21.53 8.63 5.17
C ASP A 62 21.84 7.27 4.54
N LYS A 63 23.11 7.07 4.18
CA LYS A 63 23.60 5.88 3.49
C LYS A 63 23.48 4.60 4.35
N ASN A 64 23.27 4.73 5.66
CA ASN A 64 23.02 3.60 6.56
C ASN A 64 21.55 3.14 6.59
N LYS A 65 20.62 3.92 6.01
CA LYS A 65 19.22 3.49 5.90
C LYS A 65 19.09 2.27 5.00
N ILE A 66 18.00 1.53 5.20
CA ILE A 66 17.67 0.33 4.45
C ILE A 66 16.80 0.69 3.25
N LEU A 67 17.31 0.42 2.04
CA LEU A 67 16.52 0.30 0.84
C LEU A 67 15.73 -1.02 0.89
N LYS A 68 14.44 -0.97 0.57
CA LYS A 68 13.54 -2.10 0.60
C LYS A 68 12.85 -2.25 -0.76
N VAL A 69 12.69 -3.50 -1.18
CA VAL A 69 11.77 -3.88 -2.26
C VAL A 69 10.74 -4.86 -1.70
N ASP A 70 9.47 -4.64 -2.01
CA ASP A 70 8.36 -5.45 -1.50
C ASP A 70 7.23 -5.60 -2.52
N VAL A 71 6.72 -6.82 -2.63
CA VAL A 71 5.60 -7.22 -3.48
C VAL A 71 5.03 -8.55 -2.98
N ASN A 72 3.70 -8.68 -2.96
CA ASN A 72 3.05 -9.89 -2.47
C ASN A 72 3.49 -11.12 -3.30
N GLY A 73 3.72 -12.25 -2.62
CA GLY A 73 4.20 -13.48 -3.24
C GLY A 73 5.71 -13.64 -3.33
N TYR A 74 6.49 -12.62 -2.97
CA TYR A 74 7.96 -12.67 -2.94
C TYR A 74 8.52 -12.35 -1.56
N GLU A 75 9.71 -12.88 -1.25
CA GLU A 75 10.48 -12.49 -0.08
C GLU A 75 10.95 -11.03 -0.25
N PRO A 76 10.80 -10.16 0.77
CA PRO A 76 11.22 -8.77 0.65
C PRO A 76 12.74 -8.69 0.56
N PHE A 77 13.24 -7.86 -0.36
CA PHE A 77 14.66 -7.53 -0.44
C PHE A 77 14.96 -6.32 0.45
N GLN A 78 16.08 -6.37 1.17
CA GLN A 78 16.55 -5.31 2.04
C GLN A 78 18.07 -5.17 1.92
N MET A 79 18.56 -3.95 1.75
CA MET A 79 19.99 -3.64 1.65
C MET A 79 20.26 -2.23 2.14
N LYS A 80 21.42 -1.98 2.76
CA LYS A 80 21.81 -0.60 3.08
C LYS A 80 22.01 0.19 1.80
N ILE A 81 21.67 1.48 1.82
CA ILE A 81 21.87 2.35 0.66
C ILE A 81 23.36 2.36 0.23
N SER A 82 24.31 2.42 1.18
CA SER A 82 25.74 2.37 0.87
C SER A 82 26.16 1.13 0.07
N ASP A 83 25.57 -0.03 0.42
CA ASP A 83 25.92 -1.31 -0.21
C ASP A 83 25.25 -1.43 -1.58
N PHE A 84 24.03 -0.89 -1.71
CA PHE A 84 23.29 -0.83 -2.96
C PHE A 84 24.00 0.04 -4.00
N GLU A 85 24.55 1.19 -3.57
CA GLU A 85 25.32 2.10 -4.43
C GLU A 85 26.66 1.51 -4.90
N ALA A 86 27.18 0.51 -4.20
CA ALA A 86 28.41 -0.17 -4.56
C ALA A 86 28.20 -1.31 -5.57
N LEU A 87 26.94 -1.63 -5.92
CA LEU A 87 26.64 -2.68 -6.89
C LEU A 87 27.08 -2.28 -8.32
N SER A 88 27.45 -3.28 -9.11
CA SER A 88 27.78 -3.10 -10.54
C SER A 88 26.54 -2.89 -11.42
N THR A 89 25.39 -3.35 -10.93
CA THR A 89 24.06 -3.20 -11.53
C THR A 89 23.06 -2.98 -10.41
N TYR A 90 22.02 -2.20 -10.67
CA TYR A 90 20.95 -1.93 -9.73
C TYR A 90 19.75 -2.87 -9.92
N ASP A 91 19.89 -3.94 -10.71
CA ASP A 91 18.82 -4.93 -10.83
C ASP A 91 18.67 -5.72 -9.52
N VAL A 92 17.42 -5.89 -9.08
CA VAL A 92 17.05 -6.64 -7.87
C VAL A 92 16.37 -7.94 -8.26
N LEU A 93 16.90 -9.07 -7.77
CA LEU A 93 16.28 -10.38 -7.92
C LEU A 93 15.46 -10.72 -6.67
N LEU A 94 14.17 -11.01 -6.86
CA LEU A 94 13.27 -11.45 -5.79
C LEU A 94 12.99 -12.95 -5.89
N LYS A 95 12.98 -13.58 -4.72
CA LYS A 95 12.66 -14.99 -4.54
C LYS A 95 11.18 -15.17 -4.22
N GLU A 96 10.52 -16.09 -4.90
CA GLU A 96 9.12 -16.43 -4.63
C GLU A 96 8.97 -17.01 -3.21
N LYS A 97 7.92 -16.62 -2.48
CA LYS A 97 7.58 -17.22 -1.19
C LYS A 97 7.21 -18.68 -1.39
N THR A 98 7.65 -19.55 -0.48
CA THR A 98 7.20 -20.93 -0.47
C THR A 98 5.77 -21.03 0.04
N LEU A 99 4.85 -21.52 -0.79
CA LEU A 99 3.46 -21.73 -0.42
C LEU A 99 3.34 -23.00 0.42
N THR A 100 3.09 -22.84 1.72
CA THR A 100 2.62 -23.97 2.54
C THR A 100 1.11 -24.08 2.41
N ILE A 101 0.63 -25.04 1.62
CA ILE A 101 -0.80 -25.33 1.52
C ILE A 101 -1.18 -26.15 2.75
N GLU A 102 -1.89 -25.54 3.70
CA GLU A 102 -2.48 -26.29 4.81
C GLU A 102 -3.55 -27.24 4.27
N ASN A 103 -3.43 -28.54 4.60
CA ASN A 103 -4.49 -29.50 4.35
C ASN A 103 -5.71 -29.11 5.20
N VAL A 104 -6.76 -28.61 4.55
CA VAL A 104 -8.02 -28.28 5.21
C VAL A 104 -8.83 -29.56 5.38
N ASN A 105 -8.86 -30.10 6.59
CA ASN A 105 -9.85 -31.12 6.96
C ASN A 105 -11.26 -30.51 6.86
N ILE A 106 -12.06 -31.00 5.90
CA ILE A 106 -13.44 -30.55 5.70
C ILE A 106 -14.30 -31.13 6.81
N VAL A 107 -14.31 -30.45 7.95
CA VAL A 107 -15.31 -30.69 9.00
C VAL A 107 -16.47 -29.74 8.74
N PRO A 108 -17.72 -30.23 8.63
CA PRO A 108 -18.88 -29.36 8.48
C PRO A 108 -19.03 -28.48 9.73
N LYS A 109 -18.64 -27.21 9.58
CA LYS A 109 -18.80 -26.17 10.61
C LYS A 109 -20.01 -25.30 10.28
N LYS A 110 -20.64 -24.76 11.32
CA LYS A 110 -21.66 -23.71 11.16
C LYS A 110 -20.95 -22.38 10.96
N TYR A 111 -21.36 -21.61 9.96
CA TYR A 111 -20.79 -20.30 9.66
C TYR A 111 -21.82 -19.19 9.88
N VAL A 112 -21.35 -17.98 10.22
CA VAL A 112 -22.17 -16.76 10.28
C VAL A 112 -21.54 -15.70 9.39
N GLN A 113 -22.36 -15.06 8.58
CA GLN A 113 -21.94 -13.89 7.84
C GLN A 113 -21.89 -12.66 8.76
N LYS A 114 -20.80 -11.91 8.70
CA LYS A 114 -20.68 -10.61 9.36
C LYS A 114 -20.01 -9.61 8.43
N ASN A 115 -20.28 -8.34 8.68
CA ASN A 115 -19.55 -7.23 8.10
C ASN A 115 -18.77 -6.52 9.21
N PHE A 116 -17.49 -6.22 8.97
CA PHE A 116 -16.65 -5.42 9.85
C PHE A 116 -16.18 -4.14 9.14
N GLY A 117 -15.88 -3.09 9.89
CA GLY A 117 -15.42 -1.80 9.35
C GLY A 117 -16.49 -0.71 9.44
N THR A 118 -16.44 0.26 8.52
CA THR A 118 -17.38 1.38 8.45
C THR A 118 -18.06 1.43 7.10
N LYS A 119 -19.37 1.73 7.12
CA LYS A 119 -20.19 2.01 5.94
C LYS A 119 -20.72 3.43 6.00
N ASN A 120 -20.23 4.30 5.12
CA ASN A 120 -20.67 5.69 5.02
C ASN A 120 -20.17 6.34 3.72
N SER A 121 -21.06 6.74 2.82
CA SER A 121 -20.72 7.44 1.58
C SER A 121 -21.07 8.94 1.59
N THR A 122 -21.52 9.48 2.73
CA THR A 122 -22.11 10.85 2.76
C THR A 122 -21.10 11.97 2.93
N ARG A 123 -19.96 11.70 3.57
CA ARG A 123 -18.93 12.71 3.88
C ARG A 123 -17.55 12.18 3.55
N SER A 124 -16.84 12.90 2.67
CA SER A 124 -15.45 12.61 2.33
C SER A 124 -14.55 12.64 3.57
N TYR A 125 -13.68 11.64 3.69
CA TYR A 125 -12.75 11.48 4.80
C TYR A 125 -11.30 11.44 4.34
N CYS A 126 -10.99 10.52 3.43
CA CYS A 126 -9.66 10.36 2.84
C CYS A 126 -9.79 9.87 1.40
N GLY A 127 -8.69 9.81 0.67
CA GLY A 127 -8.71 9.36 -0.72
C GLY A 127 -7.50 9.76 -1.51
N TYR A 128 -7.67 9.69 -2.83
CA TYR A 128 -6.64 9.89 -3.83
C TYR A 128 -7.03 11.07 -4.73
N ASN A 129 -6.03 11.89 -5.04
CA ASN A 129 -6.15 12.95 -6.04
C ASN A 129 -4.86 12.95 -6.87
N SER A 130 -4.99 12.67 -8.17
CA SER A 130 -3.85 12.62 -9.09
C SER A 130 -3.12 13.96 -9.25
N GLU A 131 -3.75 15.08 -8.88
CA GLU A 131 -3.14 16.42 -8.87
C GLU A 131 -2.35 16.69 -7.57
N ASP A 132 -2.44 15.80 -6.57
CA ASP A 132 -1.82 15.92 -5.25
C ASP A 132 -0.89 14.72 -5.03
N VAL A 133 0.40 14.91 -5.34
CA VAL A 133 1.43 13.85 -5.29
C VAL A 133 1.52 13.18 -3.91
N VAL A 134 1.21 13.91 -2.83
CA VAL A 134 1.24 13.33 -1.48
C VAL A 134 0.06 12.40 -1.27
N LYS A 135 -1.11 12.66 -1.89
CA LYS A 135 -2.30 11.82 -1.74
C LYS A 135 -2.32 10.62 -2.66
N ILE A 136 -1.72 10.71 -3.84
CA ILE A 136 -1.70 9.57 -4.78
C ILE A 136 -0.88 8.40 -4.22
N PHE A 137 0.21 8.68 -3.50
CA PHE A 137 1.08 7.64 -2.91
C PHE A 137 0.61 7.11 -1.55
N ARG A 138 -0.57 7.52 -1.08
CA ARG A 138 -1.07 7.07 0.24
C ARG A 138 -1.50 5.62 0.19
N GLU A 139 -1.13 4.90 1.23
CA GLU A 139 -1.75 3.65 1.61
C GLU A 139 -2.61 3.92 2.85
N TYR A 140 -3.90 3.61 2.79
CA TYR A 140 -4.82 3.73 3.93
C TYR A 140 -5.13 2.35 4.50
N ALA A 141 -5.17 2.22 5.82
CA ALA A 141 -5.49 0.96 6.48
C ALA A 141 -6.46 1.11 7.66
N ILE A 142 -7.26 0.08 7.88
CA ILE A 142 -8.14 -0.07 9.05
C ILE A 142 -7.83 -1.35 9.81
N LYS A 143 -7.99 -1.32 11.13
CA LYS A 143 -7.83 -2.50 12.00
C LYS A 143 -9.16 -3.23 12.13
N ILE A 144 -9.20 -4.51 11.75
CA ILE A 144 -10.33 -5.39 12.01
C ILE A 144 -10.03 -6.24 13.24
N LYS A 145 -10.74 -5.95 14.34
CA LYS A 145 -10.64 -6.73 15.57
C LYS A 145 -11.40 -8.05 15.45
N ASN A 146 -10.71 -9.16 15.68
CA ASN A 146 -11.28 -10.48 15.51
C ASN A 146 -10.62 -11.51 16.43
N LYS A 147 -11.43 -12.42 16.99
CA LYS A 147 -11.00 -13.47 17.92
C LYS A 147 -11.34 -14.89 17.44
N ARG A 148 -11.89 -15.02 16.22
CA ARG A 148 -12.39 -16.28 15.68
C ARG A 148 -11.80 -16.52 14.31
N ARG A 149 -11.69 -17.78 13.92
CA ARG A 149 -11.33 -18.11 12.55
C ARG A 149 -12.43 -17.63 11.60
N LEU A 150 -12.05 -16.89 10.56
CA LEU A 150 -12.95 -16.37 9.56
C LEU A 150 -12.37 -16.46 8.16
N LYS A 151 -13.24 -16.46 7.15
CA LYS A 151 -12.89 -16.31 5.74
C LYS A 151 -13.29 -14.93 5.25
N ILE A 152 -12.36 -14.24 4.57
CA ILE A 152 -12.67 -13.00 3.86
C ILE A 152 -13.46 -13.34 2.60
N LYS A 153 -14.55 -12.60 2.37
CA LYS A 153 -15.44 -12.80 1.22
C LYS A 153 -15.36 -11.63 0.26
N LYS A 154 -15.47 -10.41 0.79
CA LYS A 154 -15.40 -9.18 0.00
C LYS A 154 -14.74 -8.07 0.79
N ILE A 155 -13.99 -7.21 0.10
CA ILE A 155 -13.58 -5.90 0.63
C ILE A 155 -14.40 -4.85 -0.12
N ASN A 156 -15.01 -3.92 0.62
CA ASN A 156 -15.84 -2.87 0.07
C ASN A 156 -15.26 -1.49 0.44
N LEU A 157 -15.31 -0.58 -0.52
CA LEU A 157 -14.95 0.83 -0.35
C LEU A 157 -16.18 1.68 -0.66
N ASP A 158 -16.69 2.41 0.32
CA ASP A 158 -17.77 3.36 0.09
C ASP A 158 -17.18 4.74 -0.21
N LEU A 159 -17.53 5.29 -1.36
CA LEU A 159 -17.02 6.53 -1.92
C LEU A 159 -17.96 7.68 -1.58
N ALA A 160 -17.40 8.81 -1.14
CA ALA A 160 -18.15 10.05 -1.01
C ALA A 160 -18.09 10.93 -2.27
N TYR A 161 -17.03 10.76 -3.05
CA TYR A 161 -16.84 11.47 -4.31
C TYR A 161 -15.87 10.69 -5.20
N TYR A 162 -16.13 10.71 -6.50
CA TYR A 162 -15.23 10.12 -7.50
C TYR A 162 -15.35 10.88 -8.83
N ASP A 163 -14.22 10.99 -9.49
CA ASP A 163 -14.06 11.55 -10.83
C ASP A 163 -13.00 10.72 -11.54
N ILE A 164 -13.47 9.86 -12.45
CA ILE A 164 -12.69 8.79 -13.07
C ILE A 164 -13.10 8.71 -14.54
N GLU A 165 -12.13 8.93 -15.44
CA GLU A 165 -12.33 8.84 -16.89
C GLU A 165 -11.67 7.58 -17.50
N GLN A 166 -10.71 7.00 -16.79
CA GLN A 166 -9.97 5.79 -17.19
C GLN A 166 -10.03 4.73 -16.08
N PRO A 167 -9.84 3.44 -16.41
CA PRO A 167 -9.78 2.41 -15.38
C PRO A 167 -8.74 2.71 -14.29
N VAL A 168 -9.08 2.39 -13.04
CA VAL A 168 -8.22 2.60 -11.87
C VAL A 168 -7.82 1.25 -11.30
N SER A 169 -6.53 1.04 -11.07
CA SER A 169 -6.08 -0.12 -10.29
C SER A 169 -6.05 0.22 -8.81
N LEU A 170 -6.87 -0.48 -8.03
CA LEU A 170 -6.83 -0.48 -6.58
C LEU A 170 -6.09 -1.72 -6.11
N ILE A 171 -5.09 -1.52 -5.26
CA ILE A 171 -4.24 -2.59 -4.74
C ILE A 171 -4.48 -2.67 -3.25
N PHE A 172 -4.90 -3.87 -2.82
CA PHE A 172 -5.23 -4.17 -1.44
C PHE A 172 -4.13 -5.04 -0.83
N ASP A 173 -3.98 -4.92 0.48
CA ASP A 173 -3.16 -5.84 1.26
C ASP A 173 -3.91 -6.24 2.54
N ILE A 174 -3.56 -7.42 3.04
CA ILE A 174 -4.00 -7.90 4.34
C ILE A 174 -2.75 -8.13 5.16
N GLN A 175 -2.68 -7.45 6.30
CA GLN A 175 -1.49 -7.40 7.13
C GLN A 175 -1.81 -7.94 8.53
N ASN A 176 -0.81 -8.58 9.16
CA ASN A 176 -0.90 -8.92 10.56
C ASN A 176 -0.79 -7.65 11.43
N SER A 177 -0.94 -7.83 12.75
CA SER A 177 -0.79 -6.72 13.70
C SER A 177 0.64 -6.63 14.21
N ALA A 178 1.28 -5.47 14.06
CA ALA A 178 2.52 -5.09 14.74
C ALA A 178 2.17 -4.15 15.91
N GLY A 179 1.73 -4.74 17.03
CA GLY A 179 1.15 -3.99 18.14
C GLY A 179 -0.16 -3.30 17.71
N GLU A 180 -0.20 -1.96 17.75
CA GLU A 180 -1.36 -1.18 17.31
C GLU A 180 -1.30 -0.72 15.86
N PHE A 181 -0.21 -1.01 15.13
CA PHE A 181 -0.02 -0.62 13.74
C PHE A 181 -0.10 -1.83 12.78
N PRO A 182 -0.34 -1.58 11.48
CA PRO A 182 -0.21 -2.64 10.49
C PRO A 182 1.23 -3.19 10.44
N GLY A 183 1.35 -4.52 10.35
CA GLY A 183 2.62 -5.22 10.27
C GLY A 183 2.95 -5.71 8.86
N GLU A 184 3.37 -6.97 8.76
CA GLU A 184 3.74 -7.61 7.50
C GLU A 184 2.52 -8.13 6.74
N SER A 185 2.63 -8.14 5.41
CA SER A 185 1.63 -8.77 4.55
C SER A 185 1.58 -10.28 4.81
N ILE A 186 0.37 -10.80 4.94
CA ILE A 186 0.10 -12.23 4.99
C ILE A 186 -0.34 -12.79 3.64
N MET A 187 -0.31 -11.97 2.58
CA MET A 187 -0.74 -12.38 1.26
C MET A 187 0.40 -12.96 0.42
N ASN A 188 0.03 -13.99 -0.35
CA ASN A 188 0.93 -14.70 -1.27
C ASN A 188 0.80 -14.25 -2.72
N GLU A 189 -0.15 -13.36 -3.01
CA GLU A 189 -0.34 -12.75 -4.33
C GLU A 189 -0.87 -11.33 -4.14
N THR A 190 -0.64 -10.47 -5.12
CA THR A 190 -1.13 -9.09 -5.11
C THR A 190 -2.65 -9.09 -5.29
N LEU A 191 -3.37 -8.52 -4.32
CA LEU A 191 -4.82 -8.35 -4.40
C LEU A 191 -5.13 -7.07 -5.19
N LYS A 192 -5.20 -7.17 -6.52
CA LYS A 192 -5.49 -6.04 -7.40
C LYS A 192 -6.93 -6.12 -7.94
N LEU A 193 -7.65 -5.00 -7.87
CA LEU A 193 -8.94 -4.79 -8.52
C LEU A 193 -8.81 -3.63 -9.51
N ILE A 194 -9.20 -3.85 -10.77
CA ILE A 194 -9.33 -2.78 -11.75
C ILE A 194 -10.80 -2.38 -11.82
N ILE A 195 -11.08 -1.08 -11.69
CA ILE A 195 -12.46 -0.56 -11.73
C ILE A 195 -12.63 0.52 -12.79
N THR A 196 -13.83 0.58 -13.37
CA THR A 196 -14.35 1.74 -14.10
C THR A 196 -15.48 2.41 -13.33
N LYS A 197 -16.07 3.46 -13.90
CA LYS A 197 -17.19 4.16 -13.29
C LYS A 197 -18.42 3.26 -13.14
N GLU A 198 -18.61 2.31 -14.06
CA GLU A 198 -19.72 1.36 -14.09
C GLU A 198 -19.67 0.34 -12.96
N ASP A 199 -18.47 0.04 -12.44
CA ASP A 199 -18.27 -0.88 -11.32
C ASP A 199 -18.68 -0.25 -9.96
N ILE A 200 -18.89 1.07 -9.92
CA ILE A 200 -19.29 1.80 -8.72
C ILE A 200 -20.82 1.75 -8.59
N GLN A 201 -21.31 0.89 -7.70
CA GLN A 201 -22.75 0.72 -7.47
C GLN A 201 -23.15 1.31 -6.12
N ASN A 202 -24.13 2.22 -6.11
CA ASN A 202 -24.57 2.92 -4.90
C ASN A 202 -23.39 3.55 -4.13
N ASN A 203 -22.49 4.21 -4.87
CA ASN A 203 -21.24 4.77 -4.36
C ASN A 203 -20.31 3.74 -3.69
N THR A 204 -20.41 2.45 -4.02
CA THR A 204 -19.59 1.40 -3.42
C THR A 204 -18.84 0.64 -4.48
N VAL A 205 -17.54 0.43 -4.26
CA VAL A 205 -16.70 -0.51 -4.99
C VAL A 205 -16.57 -1.77 -4.15
N SER A 206 -16.77 -2.95 -4.76
CA SER A 206 -16.70 -4.23 -4.06
C SER A 206 -15.71 -5.17 -4.75
N PHE A 207 -14.68 -5.62 -4.02
CA PHE A 207 -13.75 -6.64 -4.47
C PHE A 207 -14.20 -8.00 -3.93
N ASP A 208 -14.66 -8.91 -4.80
CA ASP A 208 -14.93 -10.29 -4.42
C ASP A 208 -13.63 -11.09 -4.29
N LEU A 209 -13.45 -11.76 -3.14
CA LEU A 209 -12.27 -12.54 -2.77
C LEU A 209 -12.62 -14.00 -2.42
N ASN A 210 -13.77 -14.47 -2.89
CA ASN A 210 -14.28 -15.80 -2.58
C ASN A 210 -13.35 -16.95 -3.02
N ASP A 211 -12.78 -16.78 -4.20
CA ASP A 211 -11.83 -17.65 -4.88
C ASP A 211 -10.45 -17.66 -4.20
N LYS A 212 -10.06 -16.53 -3.59
CA LYS A 212 -8.76 -16.36 -2.91
C LYS A 212 -8.58 -17.20 -1.64
N ASN A 213 -9.68 -17.73 -1.11
CA ASN A 213 -9.67 -18.62 0.07
C ASN A 213 -8.86 -18.09 1.28
N ILE A 214 -9.00 -16.80 1.57
CA ILE A 214 -8.23 -16.13 2.62
C ILE A 214 -8.86 -16.42 3.98
N TRP A 215 -8.15 -17.20 4.81
CA TRP A 215 -8.57 -17.56 6.18
C TRP A 215 -7.67 -16.90 7.20
N LEU A 216 -8.29 -16.21 8.16
CA LEU A 216 -7.59 -15.44 9.19
C LEU A 216 -8.03 -15.89 10.58
N ASN A 217 -7.11 -15.79 11.54
CA ASN A 217 -7.40 -15.95 12.96
C ASN A 217 -6.67 -14.85 13.74
N GLY A 218 -7.40 -14.09 14.55
CA GLY A 218 -6.89 -12.90 15.24
C GLY A 218 -7.19 -11.59 14.51
N ASP A 219 -6.68 -10.50 15.09
CA ASP A 219 -6.76 -9.15 14.53
C ASP A 219 -5.91 -9.02 13.27
N PHE A 220 -6.42 -8.28 12.29
CA PHE A 220 -5.73 -8.02 11.04
C PHE A 220 -6.02 -6.61 10.54
N PHE A 221 -5.23 -6.16 9.58
CA PHE A 221 -5.43 -4.90 8.88
C PHE A 221 -5.81 -5.16 7.44
N ILE A 222 -6.68 -4.30 6.91
CA ILE A 222 -6.94 -4.20 5.48
C ILE A 222 -6.38 -2.86 5.05
N SER A 223 -5.50 -2.87 4.05
CA SER A 223 -5.02 -1.65 3.42
C SER A 223 -5.45 -1.56 1.97
N VAL A 224 -5.47 -0.32 1.46
CA VAL A 224 -5.73 0.00 0.06
C VAL A 224 -4.82 1.15 -0.38
N ARG A 225 -4.35 1.06 -1.62
CA ARG A 225 -3.70 2.13 -2.38
C ARG A 225 -4.26 2.19 -3.80
N ALA A 226 -4.24 3.35 -4.42
CA ALA A 226 -4.39 3.47 -5.87
C ALA A 226 -3.04 3.23 -6.55
N SER A 227 -3.05 2.78 -7.81
CA SER A 227 -1.85 2.79 -8.64
C SER A 227 -1.41 4.22 -8.94
N GLU A 228 -0.11 4.43 -9.10
CA GLU A 228 0.48 5.77 -9.24
C GLU A 228 0.15 6.45 -10.57
N ASP A 229 -0.20 5.65 -11.57
CA ASP A 229 -0.69 6.09 -12.87
C ASP A 229 -2.15 6.57 -12.86
N PHE A 230 -2.86 6.45 -11.72
CA PHE A 230 -4.25 6.89 -11.60
C PHE A 230 -4.39 8.38 -11.96
N LYS A 231 -5.38 8.66 -12.82
CA LYS A 231 -5.81 10.00 -13.22
C LYS A 231 -7.24 10.24 -12.75
N GLY A 232 -7.43 11.31 -11.98
CA GLY A 232 -8.72 11.68 -11.40
C GLY A 232 -8.70 11.82 -9.88
N LYS A 233 -9.89 11.66 -9.28
CA LYS A 233 -10.16 11.79 -7.85
C LYS A 233 -10.98 10.60 -7.36
N LEU A 234 -10.59 10.01 -6.24
CA LEU A 234 -11.31 8.90 -5.62
C LEU A 234 -11.29 9.09 -4.10
N PHE A 235 -12.40 9.55 -3.53
CA PHE A 235 -12.51 9.88 -2.12
C PHE A 235 -13.46 8.93 -1.41
N LEU A 236 -12.91 8.22 -0.43
CA LEU A 236 -13.67 7.38 0.47
C LEU A 236 -14.46 8.27 1.43
N GLY A 237 -15.70 7.85 1.69
CA GLY A 237 -16.42 8.40 2.81
C GLY A 237 -15.81 7.96 4.14
N GLY A 238 -16.36 8.42 5.25
CA GLY A 238 -15.92 7.96 6.56
C GLY A 238 -16.80 8.44 7.70
N ASN A 239 -16.54 7.93 8.90
CA ASN A 239 -17.22 8.37 10.11
C ASN A 239 -16.26 9.18 11.00
N ILE A 240 -16.35 10.51 10.91
CA ILE A 240 -15.54 11.44 11.71
C ILE A 240 -15.94 11.52 13.20
N PHE A 241 -16.97 10.79 13.64
CA PHE A 241 -17.34 10.71 15.06
C PHE A 241 -17.00 9.34 15.67
N ALA A 242 -16.31 8.48 14.92
CA ALA A 242 -15.83 7.19 15.40
C ALA A 242 -14.48 7.34 16.15
N PHE A 243 -14.46 8.06 17.26
CA PHE A 243 -13.23 8.37 18.03
C PHE A 243 -12.51 7.14 18.60
N SER A 244 -13.22 6.01 18.73
CA SER A 244 -12.64 4.73 19.18
C SER A 244 -12.01 3.90 18.06
N LYS A 245 -12.17 4.35 16.81
CA LYS A 245 -11.62 3.70 15.63
C LYS A 245 -10.43 4.50 15.11
N ASN A 246 -9.45 3.78 14.59
CA ASN A 246 -8.20 4.36 14.12
C ASN A 246 -8.11 4.11 12.62
N THR A 247 -7.85 5.18 11.87
CA THR A 247 -7.35 5.08 10.51
C THR A 247 -5.84 5.19 10.53
N TYR A 248 -5.18 4.34 9.76
CA TYR A 248 -3.75 4.38 9.57
C TYR A 248 -3.45 4.79 8.14
N TYR A 249 -2.36 5.54 7.95
CA TYR A 249 -1.88 5.85 6.62
C TYR A 249 -0.37 5.97 6.59
N ARG A 250 0.22 5.75 5.42
CA ARG A 250 1.63 6.04 5.14
C ARG A 250 1.78 6.38 3.66
N ASN A 251 2.96 6.89 3.29
CA ASN A 251 3.40 6.99 1.91
C ASN A 251 4.56 6.00 1.73
N TYR A 252 4.52 5.18 0.68
CA TYR A 252 5.52 4.15 0.40
C TYR A 252 5.90 3.32 1.66
N PHE A 253 7.18 3.32 2.05
CA PHE A 253 7.70 2.64 3.24
C PHE A 253 7.92 3.59 4.42
N GLY A 254 7.28 4.76 4.39
CA GLY A 254 7.23 5.68 5.51
C GLY A 254 6.53 5.06 6.72
N GLU A 255 6.71 5.67 7.88
CA GLU A 255 6.09 5.21 9.11
C GLU A 255 4.57 5.23 9.01
N TRP A 256 3.92 4.25 9.65
CA TRP A 256 2.48 4.28 9.82
C TRP A 256 2.08 5.41 10.74
N ASN A 257 1.33 6.35 10.19
CA ASN A 257 0.71 7.44 10.91
C ASN A 257 -0.74 7.10 11.24
N LYS A 258 -1.28 7.75 12.26
CA LYS A 258 -2.66 7.55 12.71
C LYS A 258 -3.44 8.85 12.59
N TYR A 259 -4.61 8.80 11.98
CA TYR A 259 -5.57 9.89 12.11
C TYR A 259 -6.14 9.91 13.53
N SER A 260 -6.20 11.10 14.12
CA SER A 260 -6.68 11.30 15.49
C SER A 260 -8.19 11.06 15.64
N VAL A 261 -8.95 11.10 14.54
CA VAL A 261 -10.41 11.02 14.57
C VAL A 261 -10.95 10.30 13.34
N GLY A 262 -11.72 9.23 13.56
CA GLY A 262 -12.56 8.59 12.55
C GLY A 262 -11.95 7.41 11.82
N GLU A 263 -12.77 6.81 10.96
CA GLU A 263 -12.43 5.64 10.13
C GLU A 263 -12.95 5.86 8.70
N PRO A 264 -12.15 5.60 7.64
CA PRO A 264 -12.65 5.59 6.28
C PRO A 264 -13.68 4.48 6.12
N SER A 265 -14.54 4.62 5.12
CA SER A 265 -15.55 3.63 4.79
C SER A 265 -14.96 2.47 4.00
N ILE A 266 -14.03 1.78 4.66
CA ILE A 266 -13.51 0.48 4.28
C ILE A 266 -14.25 -0.52 5.16
N ASN A 267 -14.81 -1.56 4.54
CA ASN A 267 -15.47 -2.63 5.26
C ASN A 267 -15.26 -3.97 4.57
N VAL A 268 -15.48 -5.05 5.32
CA VAL A 268 -15.18 -6.41 4.87
C VAL A 268 -16.31 -7.35 5.24
N ASP A 269 -16.79 -8.09 4.25
CA ASP A 269 -17.74 -9.18 4.45
C ASP A 269 -16.97 -10.46 4.72
N VAL A 270 -17.37 -11.19 5.76
CA VAL A 270 -16.67 -12.40 6.23
C VAL A 270 -17.63 -13.54 6.55
N LEU A 271 -17.12 -14.77 6.46
CA LEU A 271 -17.75 -15.96 7.04
C LEU A 271 -16.98 -16.36 8.30
N ILE A 272 -17.62 -16.29 9.47
CA ILE A 272 -17.00 -16.64 10.75
C ILE A 272 -17.41 -18.04 11.16
N GLU A 273 -16.44 -18.86 11.58
CA GLU A 273 -16.71 -20.17 12.20
C GLU A 273 -17.42 -19.97 13.56
N LYS A 274 -18.56 -20.63 13.76
CA LYS A 274 -19.31 -20.57 15.03
C LYS A 274 -18.59 -21.25 16.18
#